data_AF-A0A7C4WTJ6-F1
#
_entry.id   AF-A0A7C4WTJ6-F1
#
_cell.length_a   1.000
_cell.length_b   1.000
_cell.length_c   1.000
_cell.angle_alpha   90.00
_cell.angle_beta   90.00
_cell.angle_gamma   90.00
#
_symmetry.space_group_name_H-M   'P 1'
#
loop_
_entity.id
_entity.type
_entity.pdbx_description
1 polymer ?
#
loop_
_entity_poly.entity_id
_entity_poly.type
_entity_poly.pdbx_seq_one_letter_code
_entity_poly.pdbx_strand_id
1 'polypeptide(L)' 'MEIKVVPIKVPEGTNIILGQSHFIKTVEDLYETLASSGTAIRFGLAFCESSGPALI' A
#
# COMPACT_ATOMS: atom_id res chain seq x y z
N MET A 1 -8.91 -24.89 2.95
CA MET A 1 -9.09 -23.48 2.53
C MET A 1 -10.17 -22.88 3.40
N GLU A 2 -9.91 -21.73 4.02
CA GLU A 2 -10.83 -21.04 4.93
C GLU A 2 -11.08 -19.63 4.37
N ILE A 3 -12.33 -19.20 4.29
CA ILE A 3 -12.69 -17.84 3.85
C ILE A 3 -12.80 -16.95 5.09
N LYS A 4 -12.10 -15.82 5.09
CA LYS A 4 -12.11 -14.85 6.18
C LYS A 4 -12.58 -13.49 5.67
N VAL A 5 -13.41 -12.82 6.46
CA VAL A 5 -13.81 -11.43 6.23
C VAL A 5 -12.89 -10.54 7.06
N VAL A 6 -12.10 -9.69 6.41
CA VAL A 6 -11.21 -8.73 7.08
C VAL A 6 -11.72 -7.32 6.77
N PRO A 7 -12.28 -6.59 7.75
CA PRO A 7 -12.77 -5.24 7.53
C PRO A 7 -11.60 -4.25 7.42
N ILE A 8 -11.65 -3.36 6.43
CA ILE A 8 -10.72 -2.24 6.29
C ILE A 8 -11.38 -0.99 6.87
N LYS A 9 -10.82 -0.43 7.94
CA LYS A 9 -11.28 0.84 8.51
C LYS A 9 -10.71 1.98 7.66
N VAL A 10 -11.59 2.72 6.98
CA VAL A 10 -11.23 3.96 6.27
C VAL A 10 -11.44 5.14 7.24
N PRO A 11 -10.38 5.81 7.71
CA PRO A 11 -10.54 7.03 8.50
C PRO A 11 -11.33 8.11 7.74
N GLU A 12 -12.07 8.94 8.47
CA GLU A 12 -12.83 10.05 7.89
C GLU A 12 -11.90 10.99 7.10
N GLY A 13 -12.35 11.42 5.92
CA GLY A 13 -11.58 12.31 5.04
C GLY A 13 -10.43 11.64 4.30
N THR A 14 -10.31 10.31 4.33
CA THR A 14 -9.27 9.56 3.62
C THR A 14 -9.86 8.58 2.59
N ASN A 15 -9.04 8.18 1.63
CA ASN A 15 -9.34 7.10 0.69
C ASN A 15 -8.31 5.99 0.86
N ILE A 16 -8.71 4.75 0.57
CA ILE A 16 -7.81 3.59 0.59
C ILE A 16 -7.80 2.96 -0.81
N ILE A 17 -6.59 2.64 -1.27
CA ILE A 17 -6.33 1.86 -2.49
C ILE A 17 -5.67 0.55 -2.05
N LEU A 18 -6.29 -0.58 -2.37
CA LEU A 18 -5.73 -1.91 -2.13
C LEU A 18 -5.36 -2.53 -3.48
N GLY A 19 -4.15 -3.07 -3.58
CA GLY A 19 -3.65 -3.72 -4.78
C GLY A 19 -2.73 -4.89 -4.46
N GLN A 20 -2.32 -5.60 -5.50
CA GLN A 20 -1.33 -6.67 -5.43
C GLN A 20 -0.14 -6.30 -6.30
N SER A 21 1.06 -6.42 -5.74
CA SER A 21 2.31 -6.21 -6.44
C SER A 21 3.31 -7.32 -6.08
N HIS A 22 4.50 -7.25 -6.67
CA HIS A 22 5.64 -8.09 -6.36
C HIS A 22 6.91 -7.24 -6.49
N PHE A 23 8.02 -7.76 -5.94
CA PHE A 23 9.33 -7.11 -5.93
C PHE A 23 9.42 -5.86 -5.03
N ILE A 24 10.50 -5.79 -4.23
CA ILE A 24 10.67 -4.79 -3.16
C ILE A 24 10.69 -3.35 -3.69
N LYS A 25 11.08 -3.16 -4.95
CA LYS A 25 11.08 -1.85 -5.62
C LYS A 25 9.68 -1.23 -5.74
N THR A 26 8.60 -2.01 -5.55
CA THR A 26 7.22 -1.50 -5.47
C THR A 26 7.09 -0.30 -4.52
N VAL A 27 7.77 -0.32 -3.38
CA VAL A 27 7.66 0.76 -2.38
C VAL A 27 8.21 2.07 -2.94
N GLU A 28 9.41 2.04 -3.55
CA GLU A 28 10.04 3.22 -4.16
C GLU A 28 9.25 3.72 -5.37
N ASP A 29 8.87 2.82 -6.28
CA ASP A 29 8.20 3.20 -7.53
C ASP A 29 6.83 3.84 -7.25
N LEU A 30 6.06 3.30 -6.30
CA LEU A 30 4.78 3.90 -5.91
C LEU A 30 4.96 5.18 -5.12
N TYR A 31 5.96 5.25 -4.24
CA TYR A 31 6.28 6.49 -3.54
C TYR A 31 6.61 7.62 -4.53
N GLU A 32 7.49 7.38 -5.50
CA GLU A 32 7.87 8.35 -6.52
C GLU A 32 6.67 8.76 -7.40
N THR A 33 5.86 7.78 -7.81
CA THR A 33 4.63 8.04 -8.59
C THR A 33 3.66 8.92 -7.81
N LEU A 34 3.42 8.65 -6.53
CA LEU A 34 2.51 9.44 -5.70
C LEU A 34 3.09 10.82 -5.39
N ALA A 35 4.37 10.91 -5.01
CA ALA A 35 5.03 12.18 -4.73
C ALA A 35 5.09 13.10 -5.95
N SER A 36 5.18 12.55 -7.16
CA SER A 36 5.14 13.31 -8.42
C SER A 36 3.73 13.63 -8.94
N SER A 37 2.68 12.99 -8.40
CA SER A 37 1.30 13.17 -8.87
C SER A 37 0.69 14.53 -8.52
N GLY A 38 1.19 15.24 -7.50
CA GLY A 38 0.70 16.55 -7.12
C GLY A 38 1.43 17.15 -5.90
N THR A 39 1.33 18.46 -5.74
CA THR A 39 2.10 19.21 -4.71
C THR A 39 1.52 19.15 -3.30
N ALA A 40 0.29 18.68 -3.14
CA ALA A 40 -0.45 18.69 -1.87
C ALA A 40 -0.88 17.30 -1.38
N ILE A 41 -0.51 16.23 -2.11
CA ILE A 41 -0.92 14.88 -1.74
C ILE A 41 -0.28 14.47 -0.42
N ARG A 42 -1.11 13.89 0.47
CA ARG A 42 -0.66 13.22 1.68
C ARG A 42 -1.06 11.76 1.56
N PHE A 43 -0.10 10.87 1.71
CA PHE A 43 -0.32 9.43 1.56
C PHE A 43 0.52 8.64 2.54
N GLY A 44 0.04 7.44 2.84
CA GLY A 44 0.81 6.38 3.47
C GLY A 44 0.86 5.19 2.52
N LEU A 45 1.96 4.45 2.52
CA LEU A 45 2.19 3.27 1.69
C LEU A 45 2.74 2.15 2.58
N ALA A 46 2.23 0.93 2.40
CA ALA A 46 2.71 -0.28 3.06
C ALA A 46 2.75 -1.42 2.03
N PHE A 47 3.73 -2.32 2.13
CA PHE A 47 3.90 -3.41 1.18
C PHE A 47 4.32 -4.68 1.91
N CYS A 48 3.47 -5.71 1.86
CA CYS A 48 3.80 -7.00 2.46
C CYS A 48 4.82 -7.75 1.59
N GLU A 49 6.08 -7.79 2.01
CA GLU A 49 7.10 -8.63 1.38
C GLU A 49 6.70 -10.11 1.54
N SER A 50 6.53 -10.81 0.41
CA SER A 50 6.01 -12.18 0.42
C SER A 50 7.09 -13.26 0.59
N SER A 51 8.36 -12.88 0.71
CA SER A 51 9.50 -13.79 0.79
C SER A 51 10.59 -13.22 1.69
N GLY A 52 11.67 -13.98 1.93
CA GLY A 52 12.80 -13.48 2.71
C GLY A 52 12.39 -13.12 4.15
N PRO A 53 12.80 -11.95 4.67
CA PRO A 53 12.40 -11.47 5.98
C PRO A 53 10.88 -11.28 6.19
N ALA A 54 10.10 -11.15 5.10
CA ALA A 54 8.64 -11.02 5.11
C ALA A 54 8.14 -9.83 5.96
N LEU A 55 8.72 -8.65 5.71
CA LEU A 55 8.40 -7.40 6.40
C LEU A 55 7.22 -6.64 5.76
N ILE A 56 6.78 -5.58 6.43
CA ILE A 56 5.76 -4.62 5.98
C ILE A 56 6.41 -3.31 5.56
#